data_AF-A0A7Y3L430-F1
#
_entry.id   AF-A0A7Y3L430-F1
#
_cell.length_a   1.000
_cell.length_b   1.000
_cell.length_c   1.000
_cell.angle_alpha   90.00
_cell.angle_beta   90.00
_cell.angle_gamma   90.00
#
_symmetry.space_group_name_H-M   'P 1'
#
loop_
_entity.id
_entity.type
_entity.pdbx_description
1 polymer ?
#
loop_
_entity_poly.entity_id
_entity_poly.type
_entity_poly.pdbx_seq_one_letter_code
_entity_poly.pdbx_strand_id
1 'polypeptide(L)'
;MATDMAQLRREIEAAFASVPYPGDDGIVGHKCWECDEVLAKYKGKRWQDYKDRPLTLVGPPYRDACMLFTPQAFRYYAPLAMLASAESYQEADMLIDYFLGSLAPTDGKHAAKHEARLTAFTPAELRALLSFLAFMKERHPLDYATGPDNEEVVSLEKAITTRLGVTEMRGENAPPGAKE
;
A
#
# COMPACT_ATOMS: atom_id res chain seq x y z
N MET A 1 17.92 9.49 10.52
CA MET A 1 18.59 9.69 9.22
C MET A 1 17.49 9.73 8.18
N ALA A 2 17.55 10.66 7.22
CA ALA A 2 16.59 10.70 6.12
C ALA A 2 16.66 9.39 5.32
N THR A 3 15.52 8.77 5.03
CA THR A 3 15.46 7.60 4.15
C THR A 3 15.75 8.09 2.74
N ASP A 4 16.87 7.67 2.13
CA ASP A 4 17.10 7.94 0.72
C ASP A 4 16.28 6.96 -0.17
N MET A 5 16.14 7.30 -1.45
CA MET A 5 15.31 6.50 -2.38
C MET A 5 15.80 5.05 -2.50
N ALA A 6 17.11 4.82 -2.47
CA ALA A 6 17.68 3.49 -2.60
C ALA A 6 17.37 2.64 -1.35
N GLN A 7 17.41 3.26 -0.17
CA GLN A 7 16.98 2.62 1.07
C GLN A 7 15.49 2.29 1.04
N LEU A 8 14.64 3.27 0.68
CA LEU A 8 13.19 3.08 0.62
C LEU A 8 12.83 1.92 -0.32
N ARG A 9 13.41 1.89 -1.52
CA ARG A 9 13.19 0.80 -2.49
C ARG A 9 13.55 -0.56 -1.90
N ARG A 10 14.71 -0.69 -1.23
CA ARG A 10 15.11 -1.96 -0.59
C ARG A 10 14.13 -2.39 0.50
N GLU A 11 13.65 -1.46 1.31
CA GLU A 11 12.65 -1.75 2.36
C GLU A 11 11.33 -2.23 1.76
N ILE A 12 10.83 -1.55 0.73
CA ILE A 12 9.61 -1.96 0.01
C ILE A 12 9.80 -3.34 -0.62
N GLU A 13 10.88 -3.55 -1.38
CA GLU A 13 11.10 -4.82 -2.06
C GLU A 13 11.23 -5.98 -1.08
N ALA A 14 11.96 -5.80 0.03
CA ALA A 14 12.12 -6.82 1.05
C ALA A 14 10.82 -7.14 1.78
N ALA A 15 10.04 -6.13 2.17
CA ALA A 15 8.80 -6.32 2.91
C ALA A 15 7.73 -7.06 2.09
N PHE A 16 7.72 -6.88 0.77
CA PHE A 16 6.71 -7.47 -0.11
C PHE A 16 7.21 -8.65 -0.95
N ALA A 17 8.46 -9.08 -0.78
CA ALA A 17 9.09 -10.13 -1.59
C ALA A 17 8.30 -11.45 -1.62
N SER A 18 7.68 -11.81 -0.49
CA SER A 18 6.96 -13.07 -0.30
C SER A 18 5.43 -12.94 -0.40
N VAL A 19 4.89 -11.80 -0.83
CA VAL A 19 3.44 -11.64 -0.93
C VAL A 19 2.91 -12.54 -2.05
N PRO A 20 1.97 -13.46 -1.75
CA PRO A 20 1.45 -14.37 -2.75
C PRO A 20 0.62 -13.62 -3.78
N TYR A 21 0.71 -14.04 -5.04
CA TYR A 21 -0.22 -13.57 -6.08
C TYR A 21 -1.65 -13.96 -5.68
N PRO A 22 -2.63 -13.02 -5.73
CA PRO A 22 -4.00 -13.29 -5.27
C PRO A 22 -4.76 -14.32 -6.13
N GLY A 23 -4.20 -14.72 -7.28
CA GLY A 23 -4.92 -15.45 -8.32
C GLY A 23 -5.73 -14.51 -9.20
N ASP A 24 -6.04 -14.94 -10.42
CA ASP A 24 -6.72 -14.10 -11.41
C ASP A 24 -8.12 -13.69 -10.92
N ASP A 25 -8.87 -14.63 -10.36
CA ASP A 25 -10.20 -14.37 -9.76
C ASP A 25 -10.12 -13.55 -8.46
N GLY A 26 -8.92 -13.39 -7.90
CA GLY A 26 -8.66 -12.61 -6.70
C GLY A 26 -8.27 -11.16 -6.97
N ILE A 27 -8.22 -10.70 -8.23
CA ILE A 27 -7.81 -9.32 -8.55
C ILE A 27 -8.90 -8.32 -8.19
N VAL A 28 -10.13 -8.53 -8.64
CA VAL A 28 -11.27 -7.61 -8.48
C VAL A 28 -12.37 -8.23 -7.62
N GLY A 29 -13.02 -7.41 -6.78
CA GLY A 29 -14.01 -7.90 -5.81
C GLY A 29 -15.47 -7.92 -6.32
N HIS A 30 -15.73 -7.37 -7.50
CA HIS A 30 -17.07 -7.34 -8.10
C HIS A 30 -16.98 -7.43 -9.63
N LYS A 31 -18.13 -7.60 -10.28
CA LYS A 31 -18.22 -7.71 -11.74
C LYS A 31 -18.86 -6.45 -12.32
N CYS A 32 -18.10 -5.73 -13.13
CA CYS A 32 -18.53 -4.61 -13.96
C CYS A 32 -17.53 -4.45 -15.11
N TRP A 33 -17.87 -3.61 -16.09
CA TRP A 33 -17.01 -3.41 -17.26
C TRP A 33 -15.61 -2.88 -16.90
N GLU A 34 -15.49 -1.97 -15.94
CA GLU A 34 -14.19 -1.47 -15.45
C GLU A 34 -13.38 -2.57 -14.74
N CYS A 35 -14.07 -3.44 -13.99
CA CYS A 35 -13.42 -4.59 -13.35
C CYS A 35 -12.89 -5.60 -14.38
N ASP A 36 -13.58 -5.77 -15.51
CA ASP A 36 -13.11 -6.65 -16.60
C ASP A 36 -11.84 -6.07 -17.26
N GLU A 37 -11.75 -4.75 -17.43
CA GLU A 37 -10.55 -4.08 -17.93
C GLU A 37 -9.38 -4.17 -16.95
N VAL A 38 -9.62 -3.94 -15.66
CA VAL A 38 -8.60 -4.12 -14.62
C VAL A 38 -8.15 -5.57 -14.56
N LEU A 39 -9.08 -6.53 -14.58
CA LEU A 39 -8.73 -7.95 -14.62
C LEU A 39 -7.85 -8.25 -15.84
N ALA A 40 -8.24 -7.82 -17.04
CA ALA A 40 -7.45 -8.05 -18.26
C ALA A 40 -6.04 -7.45 -18.19
N LYS A 41 -5.89 -6.27 -17.58
CA LYS A 41 -4.60 -5.58 -17.41
C LYS A 41 -3.67 -6.31 -16.43
N TYR A 42 -4.21 -6.78 -15.30
CA TYR A 42 -3.41 -7.31 -14.18
C TYR A 42 -3.32 -8.84 -14.14
N LYS A 43 -4.11 -9.56 -14.93
CA LYS A 43 -4.10 -11.03 -14.99
C LYS A 43 -2.69 -11.58 -15.31
N GLY A 44 -2.22 -12.48 -14.46
CA GLY A 44 -0.92 -13.14 -14.56
C GLY A 44 0.28 -12.20 -14.45
N LYS A 45 0.10 -10.94 -14.01
CA LYS A 45 1.20 -9.98 -13.87
C LYS A 45 1.79 -10.08 -12.48
N ARG A 46 3.12 -10.18 -12.43
CA ARG A 46 3.85 -10.18 -11.17
C ARG A 46 4.40 -8.79 -10.93
N TRP A 47 4.20 -8.24 -9.73
CA TRP A 47 4.68 -6.89 -9.44
C TRP A 47 6.21 -6.80 -9.60
N GLN A 48 6.94 -7.88 -9.28
CA GLN A 48 8.39 -7.96 -9.37
C GLN A 48 8.91 -7.72 -10.80
N ASP A 49 8.14 -8.09 -11.83
CA ASP A 49 8.53 -7.93 -13.23
C ASP A 49 8.42 -6.46 -13.70
N TYR A 50 7.78 -5.60 -12.90
CA TYR A 50 7.52 -4.18 -13.19
C TYR A 50 8.21 -3.23 -12.22
N LYS A 51 8.90 -3.73 -11.19
CA LYS A 51 9.47 -2.91 -10.12
C LYS A 51 10.44 -1.83 -10.61
N ASP A 52 11.14 -2.06 -11.71
CA ASP A 52 12.10 -1.10 -12.30
C ASP A 52 11.46 -0.08 -13.26
N ARG A 53 10.15 -0.25 -13.55
CA ARG A 53 9.36 0.65 -14.40
C ARG A 53 7.88 0.62 -13.99
N PRO A 54 7.57 0.96 -12.73
CA PRO A 54 6.29 0.65 -12.10
C PRO A 54 5.09 1.29 -12.83
N LEU A 55 5.28 2.50 -13.37
CA LEU A 55 4.25 3.22 -14.15
C LEU A 55 3.74 2.44 -15.39
N THR A 56 4.50 1.47 -15.90
CA THR A 56 4.03 0.61 -17.02
C THR A 56 2.78 -0.18 -16.65
N LEU A 57 2.64 -0.55 -15.37
CA LEU A 57 1.49 -1.32 -14.88
C LEU A 57 0.48 -0.45 -14.14
N VAL A 58 0.94 0.43 -13.24
CA VAL A 58 0.06 1.22 -12.34
C VAL A 58 -0.08 2.69 -12.73
N GLY A 59 0.61 3.15 -13.78
CA GLY A 59 0.49 4.52 -14.27
C GLY A 59 -0.73 4.74 -15.17
N PRO A 60 -0.88 5.95 -15.75
CA PRO A 60 -1.98 6.25 -16.67
C PRO A 60 -2.10 5.24 -17.84
N PRO A 61 -3.33 4.83 -18.22
CA PRO A 61 -4.61 5.29 -17.68
C PRO A 61 -5.04 4.60 -16.36
N TYR A 62 -4.35 3.55 -15.91
CA TYR A 62 -4.78 2.63 -14.83
C TYR A 62 -4.44 3.08 -13.40
N ARG A 63 -4.16 4.37 -13.17
CA ARG A 63 -3.73 4.89 -11.87
C ARG A 63 -4.78 4.77 -10.75
N ASP A 64 -6.03 4.65 -11.14
CA ASP A 64 -7.21 4.52 -10.28
C ASP A 64 -7.66 3.05 -10.09
N ALA A 65 -7.05 2.11 -10.82
CA ALA A 65 -7.40 0.68 -10.80
C ALA A 65 -7.32 0.08 -9.38
N CYS A 66 -6.47 0.62 -8.51
CA CYS A 66 -6.34 0.15 -7.13
C CYS A 66 -7.64 0.28 -6.31
N MET A 67 -8.56 1.17 -6.69
CA MET A 67 -9.86 1.29 -6.05
C MET A 67 -10.75 0.07 -6.26
N LEU A 68 -10.53 -0.69 -7.35
CA LEU A 68 -11.30 -1.88 -7.73
C LEU A 68 -10.71 -3.19 -7.18
N PHE A 69 -9.47 -3.15 -6.70
CA PHE A 69 -8.80 -4.32 -6.16
C PHE A 69 -9.46 -4.87 -4.90
N THR A 70 -9.46 -6.20 -4.80
CA THR A 70 -9.64 -6.91 -3.52
C THR A 70 -8.55 -6.49 -2.52
N PRO A 71 -8.73 -6.73 -1.21
CA PRO A 71 -7.67 -6.48 -0.23
C PRO A 71 -6.35 -7.19 -0.56
N GLN A 72 -6.41 -8.43 -1.05
CA GLN A 72 -5.23 -9.23 -1.39
C GLN A 72 -4.50 -8.69 -2.61
N ALA A 73 -5.24 -8.30 -3.66
CA ALA A 73 -4.64 -7.68 -4.85
C ALA A 73 -4.09 -6.29 -4.56
N PHE A 74 -4.77 -5.51 -3.72
CA PHE A 74 -4.29 -4.21 -3.26
C PHE A 74 -2.93 -4.34 -2.56
N ARG A 75 -2.83 -5.27 -1.59
CA ARG A 75 -1.56 -5.59 -0.92
C ARG A 75 -0.48 -6.07 -1.91
N TYR A 76 -0.85 -6.94 -2.85
CA TYR A 76 0.11 -7.51 -3.81
C TYR A 76 0.73 -6.45 -4.74
N TYR A 77 -0.05 -5.48 -5.21
CA TYR A 77 0.43 -4.43 -6.12
C TYR A 77 0.87 -3.13 -5.43
N ALA A 78 0.66 -3.01 -4.11
CA ALA A 78 1.09 -1.85 -3.33
C ALA A 78 2.57 -1.44 -3.55
N PRO A 79 3.55 -2.35 -3.70
CA PRO A 79 4.93 -1.99 -3.99
C PRO A 79 5.06 -1.10 -5.23
N LEU A 80 4.30 -1.38 -6.29
CA LEU A 80 4.39 -0.60 -7.52
C LEU A 80 3.82 0.81 -7.35
N ALA A 81 2.73 0.96 -6.58
CA ALA A 81 2.18 2.28 -6.28
C ALA A 81 3.19 3.13 -5.48
N MET A 82 3.81 2.53 -4.46
CA MET A 82 4.83 3.21 -3.64
C MET A 82 6.08 3.56 -4.46
N LEU A 83 6.61 2.62 -5.25
CA LEU A 83 7.79 2.85 -6.10
C LEU A 83 7.49 3.90 -7.18
N ALA A 84 6.36 3.81 -7.88
CA ALA A 84 5.98 4.79 -8.89
C ALA A 84 5.88 6.21 -8.30
N SER A 85 5.21 6.34 -7.16
CA SER A 85 5.00 7.65 -6.52
C SER A 85 6.31 8.23 -5.96
N ALA A 86 7.21 7.39 -5.45
CA ALA A 86 8.49 7.84 -4.89
C ALA A 86 9.55 8.15 -5.98
N GLU A 87 9.56 7.40 -7.08
CA GLU A 87 10.57 7.55 -8.16
C GLU A 87 10.16 8.58 -9.21
N SER A 88 8.86 8.71 -9.45
CA SER A 88 8.29 9.47 -10.57
C SER A 88 7.07 10.29 -10.12
N TYR A 89 7.20 11.02 -9.01
CA TYR A 89 6.08 11.72 -8.36
C TYR A 89 5.15 12.49 -9.29
N GLN A 90 5.71 13.34 -10.16
CA GLN A 90 4.91 14.14 -11.10
C GLN A 90 4.21 13.30 -12.17
N GLU A 91 4.82 12.20 -12.61
CA GLU A 91 4.28 11.31 -13.64
C GLU A 91 3.26 10.32 -13.06
N ALA A 92 3.39 10.00 -11.77
CA ALA A 92 2.43 9.21 -11.03
C ALA A 92 1.08 9.92 -10.89
N ASP A 93 1.05 11.25 -10.93
CA ASP A 93 -0.18 12.06 -10.88
C ASP A 93 -1.04 11.62 -9.67
N MET A 94 -2.36 11.51 -9.84
CA MET A 94 -3.33 11.06 -8.82
C MET A 94 -3.13 9.64 -8.27
N LEU A 95 -2.13 8.86 -8.73
CA LEU A 95 -1.91 7.48 -8.26
C LEU A 95 -1.76 7.41 -6.74
N ILE A 96 -0.99 8.34 -6.16
CA ILE A 96 -0.74 8.35 -4.72
C ILE A 96 -2.01 8.65 -3.94
N ASP A 97 -2.85 9.56 -4.43
CA ASP A 97 -4.12 9.91 -3.79
C ASP A 97 -5.08 8.73 -3.82
N TYR A 98 -5.20 8.05 -4.97
CA TYR A 98 -6.03 6.84 -5.08
C TYR A 98 -5.53 5.70 -4.20
N PHE A 99 -4.21 5.56 -4.05
CA PHE A 99 -3.59 4.55 -3.21
C PHE A 99 -3.78 4.85 -1.72
N LEU A 100 -3.52 6.08 -1.26
CA LEU A 100 -3.65 6.47 0.14
C LEU A 100 -5.12 6.58 0.58
N GLY A 101 -5.98 7.19 -0.24
CA GLY A 101 -7.42 7.26 0.02
C GLY A 101 -8.08 5.86 0.03
N SER A 102 -7.48 4.88 -0.64
CA SER A 102 -7.89 3.48 -0.58
C SER A 102 -7.58 2.77 0.75
N LEU A 103 -6.73 3.38 1.60
CA LEU A 103 -6.32 2.88 2.91
C LEU A 103 -6.90 3.69 4.07
N ALA A 104 -7.21 4.96 3.85
CA ALA A 104 -7.67 5.87 4.90
C ALA A 104 -9.21 5.97 4.95
N PRO A 105 -9.88 5.65 6.07
CA PRO A 105 -11.30 5.91 6.26
C PRO A 105 -11.55 7.41 6.45
N THR A 106 -11.67 8.14 5.36
CA THR A 106 -12.09 9.56 5.39
C THR A 106 -13.60 9.76 5.36
N ASP A 107 -14.33 8.72 4.95
CA ASP A 107 -15.77 8.65 5.16
C ASP A 107 -16.17 7.40 5.97
N GLY A 108 -17.22 7.52 6.78
CA GLY A 108 -17.78 6.38 7.51
C GLY A 108 -18.41 5.33 6.59
N LYS A 109 -18.59 5.64 5.30
CA LYS A 109 -19.31 4.83 4.33
C LYS A 109 -18.48 3.65 3.85
N HIS A 110 -17.16 3.80 3.74
CA HIS A 110 -16.26 2.77 3.24
C HIS A 110 -15.28 2.23 4.31
N ALA A 111 -15.50 2.57 5.58
CA ALA A 111 -14.62 2.18 6.69
C ALA A 111 -14.28 0.68 6.73
N ALA A 112 -15.26 -0.21 6.49
CA ALA A 112 -15.03 -1.65 6.47
C ALA A 112 -14.10 -2.10 5.32
N LYS A 113 -14.18 -1.46 4.16
CA LYS A 113 -13.31 -1.74 3.00
C LYS A 113 -11.87 -1.31 3.29
N HIS A 114 -11.69 -0.13 3.89
CA HIS A 114 -10.37 0.40 4.25
C HIS A 114 -9.74 -0.43 5.36
N GLU A 115 -10.53 -0.83 6.36
CA GLU A 115 -10.10 -1.74 7.43
C GLU A 115 -9.65 -3.10 6.88
N ALA A 116 -10.40 -3.69 5.96
CA ALA A 116 -10.07 -4.96 5.34
C ALA A 116 -8.75 -4.89 4.55
N ARG A 117 -8.50 -3.77 3.86
CA ARG A 117 -7.24 -3.53 3.15
C ARG A 117 -6.08 -3.41 4.11
N LEU A 118 -6.18 -2.53 5.11
CA LEU A 118 -5.14 -2.35 6.12
C LEU A 118 -4.80 -3.65 6.86
N THR A 119 -5.82 -4.44 7.21
CA THR A 119 -5.65 -5.73 7.90
C THR A 119 -4.95 -6.79 7.05
N ALA A 120 -4.98 -6.65 5.72
CA ALA A 120 -4.29 -7.60 4.84
C ALA A 120 -2.76 -7.49 4.96
N PHE A 121 -2.22 -6.32 5.31
CA PHE A 121 -0.79 -6.07 5.38
C PHE A 121 -0.15 -6.72 6.60
N THR A 122 1.08 -7.22 6.44
CA THR A 122 1.89 -7.73 7.55
C THR A 122 2.57 -6.58 8.30
N PRO A 123 3.06 -6.80 9.53
CA PRO A 123 3.84 -5.78 10.24
C PRO A 123 5.06 -5.28 9.47
N ALA A 124 5.74 -6.12 8.69
CA ALA A 124 6.87 -5.70 7.86
C ALA A 124 6.43 -4.76 6.73
N GLU A 125 5.33 -5.09 6.06
CA GLU A 125 4.75 -4.28 4.98
C GLU A 125 4.20 -2.94 5.49
N LEU A 126 3.59 -2.95 6.67
CA LEU A 126 3.13 -1.74 7.35
C LEU A 126 4.29 -0.81 7.74
N ARG A 127 5.43 -1.36 8.16
CA ARG A 127 6.65 -0.57 8.41
C ARG A 127 7.19 0.03 7.12
N ALA A 128 7.22 -0.72 6.02
CA ALA A 128 7.61 -0.18 4.71
C ALA A 128 6.66 0.94 4.24
N LEU A 129 5.35 0.81 4.49
CA LEU A 129 4.38 1.87 4.22
C LEU A 129 4.64 3.14 5.06
N LEU A 130 5.01 3.00 6.35
CA LEU A 130 5.42 4.14 7.16
C LEU A 130 6.71 4.80 6.63
N SER A 131 7.72 4.01 6.26
CA SER A 131 8.94 4.54 5.63
C SER A 131 8.63 5.31 4.35
N PHE A 132 7.70 4.80 3.54
CA PHE A 132 7.22 5.48 2.33
C PHE A 132 6.54 6.81 2.67
N LEU A 133 5.59 6.85 3.61
CA LEU A 133 4.92 8.09 4.02
C LEU A 133 5.91 9.13 4.55
N ALA A 134 6.90 8.71 5.35
CA ALA A 134 7.95 9.60 5.83
C ALA A 134 8.78 10.18 4.67
N PHE A 135 9.16 9.35 3.70
CA PHE A 135 9.86 9.78 2.50
C PHE A 135 9.06 10.80 1.70
N MET A 136 7.77 10.54 1.47
CA MET A 136 6.89 11.45 0.71
C MET A 136 6.76 12.81 1.41
N LYS A 137 6.57 12.82 2.73
CA LYS A 137 6.51 14.04 3.54
C LYS A 137 7.79 14.87 3.47
N GLU A 138 8.95 14.21 3.46
CA GLU A 138 10.24 14.90 3.36
C GLU A 138 10.49 15.47 1.96
N ARG A 139 10.15 14.72 0.90
CA ARG A 139 10.43 15.10 -0.49
C ARG A 139 9.40 16.04 -1.11
N HIS A 140 8.15 15.98 -0.63
CA HIS A 140 7.03 16.75 -1.16
C HIS A 140 6.32 17.54 -0.05
N PRO A 141 7.04 18.33 0.77
CA PRO A 141 6.50 18.91 1.99
C PRO A 141 5.33 19.88 1.77
N LEU A 142 5.16 20.44 0.57
CA LEU A 142 4.02 21.31 0.25
C LEU A 142 2.72 20.52 0.12
N ASP A 143 2.78 19.35 -0.52
CA ASP A 143 1.62 18.49 -0.73
C ASP A 143 1.26 17.73 0.56
N TYR A 144 2.25 17.54 1.44
CA TYR A 144 2.09 16.89 2.74
C TYR A 144 2.13 17.85 3.95
N ALA A 145 2.04 19.17 3.71
CA ALA A 145 2.03 20.16 4.80
C ALA A 145 0.79 19.95 5.67
N THR A 146 0.96 19.97 7.00
CA THR A 146 -0.16 19.82 7.94
C THR A 146 -1.23 20.89 7.69
N GLY A 147 -2.37 20.45 7.20
CA GLY A 147 -3.57 21.23 6.87
C GLY A 147 -4.77 20.27 6.78
N PRO A 148 -6.01 20.78 6.67
CA PRO A 148 -7.21 19.93 6.59
C PRO A 148 -7.16 18.92 5.42
N ASP A 149 -6.37 19.22 4.39
CA ASP A 149 -6.19 18.34 3.21
C ASP A 149 -5.28 17.13 3.47
N ASN A 150 -4.63 17.03 4.64
CA ASN A 150 -3.71 15.95 5.00
C ASN A 150 -4.23 15.05 6.15
N GLU A 151 -5.51 15.15 6.48
CA GLU A 151 -6.15 14.31 7.50
C GLU A 151 -6.04 12.81 7.19
N GLU A 152 -6.04 12.43 5.91
CA GLU A 152 -5.95 11.02 5.49
C GLU A 152 -4.62 10.40 5.91
N VAL A 153 -3.52 11.12 5.65
CA VAL A 153 -2.15 10.66 5.92
C VAL A 153 -1.92 10.54 7.42
N VAL A 154 -2.34 11.54 8.21
CA VAL A 154 -2.22 11.53 9.67
C VAL A 154 -3.05 10.39 10.29
N SER A 155 -4.29 10.21 9.81
CA SER A 155 -5.17 9.12 10.24
C SER A 155 -4.55 7.76 9.93
N LEU A 156 -4.00 7.60 8.72
CA LEU A 156 -3.32 6.39 8.28
C LEU A 156 -2.07 6.10 9.12
N GLU A 157 -1.18 7.07 9.35
CA GLU A 157 0.01 6.91 10.20
C GLU A 157 -0.37 6.44 11.62
N LYS A 158 -1.39 7.05 12.22
CA LYS A 158 -1.90 6.67 13.54
C LYS A 158 -2.47 5.25 13.53
N ALA A 159 -3.25 4.92 12.51
CA ALA A 159 -3.88 3.62 12.36
C ALA A 159 -2.83 2.50 12.19
N ILE A 160 -1.77 2.75 11.43
CA ILE A 160 -0.66 1.80 11.26
C ILE A 160 0.13 1.65 12.56
N THR A 161 0.53 2.76 13.19
CA THR A 161 1.32 2.77 14.43
C THR A 161 0.61 2.00 15.55
N THR A 162 -0.71 2.22 15.70
CA THR A 162 -1.53 1.50 16.68
C THR A 162 -1.50 -0.02 16.45
N ARG A 163 -1.59 -0.48 15.21
CA ARG A 163 -1.54 -1.92 14.86
C ARG A 163 -0.17 -2.54 15.12
N LEU A 164 0.90 -1.80 14.83
CA LEU A 164 2.26 -2.24 15.11
C LEU A 164 2.47 -2.41 16.63
N GLY A 165 2.04 -1.45 17.44
CA GLY A 165 2.12 -1.53 18.90
C GLY A 165 1.28 -2.67 19.51
N VAL A 166 0.09 -2.96 18.97
CA VAL A 166 -0.71 -4.12 19.41
C VAL A 166 -0.02 -5.45 19.06
N THR A 167 0.67 -5.51 17.93
CA THR A 167 1.37 -6.74 17.50
C THR A 167 2.61 -6.99 18.35
N GLU A 168 3.36 -5.94 18.70
CA GLU A 168 4.54 -6.03 19.58
C GLU A 168 4.16 -6.51 20.99
N MET A 169 3.06 -5.99 21.57
CA MET A 169 2.54 -6.47 22.86
C MET A 169 2.04 -7.93 22.86
N ARG A 170 1.63 -8.47 21.69
CA ARG A 170 1.27 -9.89 21.55
C ARG A 170 2.50 -10.80 21.38
N GLY A 171 3.62 -10.27 20.89
CA GLY A 171 4.89 -10.99 20.78
C GLY A 171 5.63 -11.15 22.12
N GLU A 172 5.41 -10.24 23.08
CA GLU A 172 6.01 -10.29 24.42
C GLU A 172 5.28 -11.19 25.43
N ASN A 173 4.15 -11.79 25.06
CA ASN A 173 3.36 -12.69 25.93
C ASN A 173 3.33 -14.15 25.45
N ALA A 174 4.40 -14.63 24.82
CA ALA A 174 4.59 -16.08 24.63
C ALA A 174 5.16 -16.68 25.93
N PRO A 175 4.44 -17.60 26.62
CA PRO A 175 4.98 -18.23 27.82
C PRO A 175 6.21 -19.08 27.47
N PRO A 176 7.29 -19.02 28.26
CA PRO A 176 8.45 -19.87 28.04
C PRO A 176 8.12 -21.29 28.46
N GLY A 177 8.10 -22.21 27.49
CA GLY A 177 8.32 -23.63 27.72
C GLY A 177 7.12 -24.44 28.19
N ALA A 178 6.68 -25.34 27.32
CA ALA A 178 6.26 -26.67 27.72
C ALA A 178 6.93 -27.66 26.75
N LYS A 179 8.22 -27.89 26.98
CA LYS A 179 8.82 -29.19 26.66
C LYS A 179 8.74 -29.99 27.95
N GLU A 180 7.94 -31.05 27.94
CA GLU A 180 8.23 -32.36 28.52
C GLU A 180 7.24 -33.37 27.96
#